data_AF-W0GM80-F1
#
_entry.id   AF-W0GM80-F1
#
_cell.length_a   1.000
_cell.length_b   1.000
_cell.length_c   1.000
_cell.angle_alpha   90.00
_cell.angle_beta   90.00
_cell.angle_gamma   90.00
#
_symmetry.space_group_name_H-M   'P 1'
#
loop_
_entity.id
_entity.type
_entity.pdbx_description
1 polymer ?
#
loop_
_entity_poly.entity_id
_entity_poly.type
_entity_poly.pdbx_seq_one_letter_code
_entity_poly.pdbx_strand_id
1 'polypeptide(L)'
;MNFIKNMDHKINQLGVMQLHNLKKMRRNFLIVFLVIIIVLAPAGLTGGLGFYFTISKELATAVNHQNFNRVDLTVDVKNLELYDNKSTTILQAVKEKNPDVVINDILLKNISQTQAVIFEKADSTHYKYDSTLTVEFLADKITLKTHLQKQIISSTIN
;
A
#
# COMPACT_ATOMS: atom_id res chain seq x y z
N MET A 1 -37.06 67.00 -9.72
CA MET A 1 -35.87 66.51 -8.99
C MET A 1 -36.15 65.44 -7.92
N ASN A 2 -37.39 65.28 -7.41
CA ASN A 2 -37.68 64.34 -6.30
C ASN A 2 -37.93 62.87 -6.72
N PHE A 3 -38.29 62.60 -7.99
CA PHE A 3 -38.55 61.24 -8.47
C PHE A 3 -37.26 60.41 -8.64
N ILE A 4 -36.18 61.03 -9.12
CA ILE A 4 -34.90 60.35 -9.37
C ILE A 4 -34.28 59.88 -8.04
N LYS A 5 -34.27 60.74 -7.02
CA LYS A 5 -33.76 60.40 -5.68
C LYS A 5 -34.54 59.24 -5.02
N ASN A 6 -35.84 59.12 -5.29
CA ASN A 6 -36.68 58.03 -4.76
C ASN A 6 -36.42 56.70 -5.49
N MET A 7 -36.13 56.75 -6.79
CA MET A 7 -35.75 55.56 -7.57
C MET A 7 -34.38 55.02 -7.16
N ASP A 8 -33.38 55.87 -6.98
CA ASP A 8 -32.05 55.46 -6.53
C ASP A 8 -32.09 54.82 -5.14
N HIS A 9 -32.92 55.35 -4.25
CA HIS A 9 -33.09 54.79 -2.91
C HIS A 9 -33.69 53.37 -2.95
N LYS A 10 -34.69 53.14 -3.81
CA LYS A 10 -35.30 51.80 -3.98
C LYS A 10 -34.35 50.80 -4.64
N ILE A 11 -33.56 51.22 -5.63
CA ILE A 11 -32.57 50.35 -6.30
C ILE A 11 -31.49 49.89 -5.31
N ASN A 12 -30.99 50.80 -4.47
CA ASN A 12 -30.03 50.46 -3.42
C ASN A 12 -30.63 49.52 -2.35
N GLN A 13 -31.90 49.71 -2.00
CA GLN A 13 -32.59 48.79 -1.07
C GLN A 13 -32.80 47.39 -1.68
N LEU A 14 -33.17 47.30 -2.98
CA LEU A 14 -33.30 46.01 -3.66
C LEU A 14 -31.94 45.29 -3.79
N GLY A 15 -30.86 46.01 -4.09
CA GLY A 15 -29.53 45.43 -4.22
C GLY A 15 -29.01 44.83 -2.90
N VAL A 16 -29.19 45.54 -1.77
CA VAL A 16 -28.80 45.05 -0.45
C VAL A 16 -29.67 43.86 -0.01
N MET A 17 -30.97 43.88 -0.34
CA MET A 17 -31.90 42.79 -0.03
C MET A 17 -31.59 41.51 -0.83
N GLN A 18 -31.25 41.65 -2.11
CA GLN A 18 -30.80 40.53 -2.95
C GLN A 18 -29.44 39.98 -2.47
N LEU A 19 -28.49 40.84 -2.12
CA LEU A 19 -27.18 40.42 -1.62
C LEU A 19 -27.28 39.69 -0.27
N HIS A 20 -28.16 40.15 0.63
CA HIS A 20 -28.43 39.47 1.90
C HIS A 20 -29.05 38.09 1.67
N ASN A 21 -30.00 37.96 0.74
CA ASN A 21 -30.62 36.68 0.42
C ASN A 21 -29.65 35.71 -0.29
N LEU A 22 -28.75 36.21 -1.14
CA LEU A 22 -27.70 35.40 -1.77
C LEU A 22 -26.66 34.89 -0.75
N LYS A 23 -26.25 35.72 0.22
CA LYS A 23 -25.38 35.29 1.32
C LYS A 23 -26.06 34.24 2.21
N LYS A 24 -27.35 34.40 2.49
CA LYS A 24 -28.16 33.43 3.25
C LYS A 24 -28.32 32.10 2.49
N MET A 25 -28.55 32.14 1.18
CA MET A 25 -28.64 30.93 0.34
C MET A 25 -27.31 30.16 0.28
N ARG A 26 -26.17 30.85 0.11
CA ARG A 26 -24.85 30.19 0.08
C ARG A 26 -24.52 29.48 1.40
N ARG A 27 -24.84 30.12 2.54
CA ARG A 27 -24.64 29.51 3.86
C ARG A 27 -25.53 28.29 4.05
N ASN A 28 -26.80 28.37 3.69
CA ASN A 28 -27.72 27.25 3.81
C ASN A 28 -27.36 26.09 2.87
N PHE A 29 -26.91 26.39 1.65
CA PHE A 29 -26.42 25.37 0.70
C PHE A 29 -25.20 24.62 1.24
N LEU A 30 -24.22 25.33 1.79
CA LEU A 30 -23.04 24.72 2.42
C LEU A 30 -23.42 23.80 3.59
N ILE A 31 -24.36 24.23 4.44
CA ILE A 31 -24.83 23.43 5.58
C ILE A 31 -25.54 22.16 5.09
N VAL A 32 -26.44 22.27 4.12
CA VAL A 32 -27.16 21.11 3.56
C VAL A 32 -26.20 20.13 2.90
N PHE A 33 -25.21 20.62 2.15
CA PHE A 33 -24.19 19.78 1.52
C PHE A 33 -23.35 19.02 2.57
N LEU A 34 -22.97 19.68 3.67
CA LEU A 34 -22.20 19.07 4.75
C LEU A 34 -23.03 18.01 5.51
N VAL A 35 -24.32 18.28 5.74
CA VAL A 35 -25.23 17.30 6.36
C VAL A 35 -25.46 16.09 5.47
N ILE A 36 -25.58 16.26 4.16
CA ILE A 36 -25.70 15.14 3.20
C ILE A 36 -24.45 14.24 3.27
N ILE A 37 -23.25 14.82 3.32
CA ILE A 37 -21.99 14.04 3.48
C ILE A 37 -21.99 13.25 4.79
N ILE A 38 -22.48 13.83 5.89
CA ILE A 38 -22.51 13.15 7.20
C ILE A 38 -23.59 12.06 7.25
N VAL A 39 -24.77 12.30 6.66
CA VAL A 39 -25.91 11.35 6.69
C VAL A 39 -25.73 10.19 5.72
N LEU A 40 -24.90 10.33 4.67
CA LEU A 40 -24.48 9.23 3.80
C LEU A 40 -23.34 8.39 4.38
N ALA A 41 -22.72 8.82 5.50
CA ALA A 41 -21.62 8.10 6.14
C ALA A 41 -21.96 6.82 6.96
N PRO A 42 -23.20 6.51 7.39
CA PRO A 42 -23.45 5.36 8.25
C PRO A 42 -23.62 4.03 7.50
N ALA A 43 -23.56 4.01 6.17
CA ALA A 43 -23.51 2.78 5.38
C ALA A 43 -22.09 2.55 4.81
N GLY A 44 -21.09 2.55 5.69
CA GLY A 44 -19.79 1.94 5.42
C GLY A 44 -18.97 2.60 4.30
N LEU A 45 -17.95 3.34 4.74
CA LEU A 45 -16.87 3.92 3.93
C LEU A 45 -17.25 5.22 3.21
N THR A 46 -16.34 6.21 3.31
CA THR A 46 -16.01 7.24 2.29
C THR A 46 -16.59 8.67 2.37
N GLY A 47 -16.07 9.47 3.31
CA GLY A 47 -15.73 10.84 2.93
C GLY A 47 -14.71 10.81 1.78
N GLY A 48 -14.75 11.75 0.83
CA GLY A 48 -14.05 11.69 -0.48
C GLY A 48 -12.55 11.37 -0.50
N LEU A 49 -11.87 11.34 0.64
CA LEU A 49 -10.48 10.88 0.77
C LEU A 49 -10.35 9.36 0.98
N GLY A 50 -11.34 8.71 1.61
CA GLY A 50 -11.34 7.26 1.86
C GLY A 50 -11.48 6.44 0.58
N PHE A 51 -12.30 6.89 -0.37
CA PHE A 51 -12.42 6.26 -1.69
C PHE A 51 -11.10 6.25 -2.45
N TYR A 52 -10.27 7.30 -2.34
CA TYR A 52 -9.00 7.38 -3.05
C TYR A 52 -8.04 6.25 -2.66
N PHE A 53 -7.95 5.93 -1.37
CA PHE A 53 -7.10 4.86 -0.87
C PHE A 53 -7.68 3.46 -1.11
N THR A 54 -9.00 3.30 -1.10
CA THR A 54 -9.62 1.99 -1.36
C THR A 54 -9.59 1.65 -2.85
N ILE A 55 -9.94 2.60 -3.73
CA ILE A 55 -9.91 2.39 -5.18
C ILE A 55 -8.47 2.15 -5.66
N SER A 56 -7.47 2.86 -5.11
CA SER A 56 -6.07 2.59 -5.49
C SER A 56 -5.60 1.20 -5.08
N LYS A 57 -6.04 0.67 -3.94
CA LYS A 57 -5.71 -0.70 -3.51
C LYS A 57 -6.37 -1.76 -4.41
N GLU A 58 -7.65 -1.61 -4.70
CA GLU A 58 -8.37 -2.55 -5.59
C GLU A 58 -7.90 -2.46 -7.05
N LEU A 59 -7.55 -1.27 -7.51
CA LEU A 59 -7.00 -1.09 -8.86
C LEU A 59 -5.57 -1.63 -8.97
N ALA A 60 -4.73 -1.47 -7.94
CA ALA A 60 -3.40 -2.06 -7.90
C ALA A 60 -3.44 -3.60 -7.93
N THR A 61 -4.41 -4.22 -7.26
CA THR A 61 -4.62 -5.68 -7.34
C THR A 61 -5.25 -6.12 -8.66
N ALA A 62 -6.12 -5.31 -9.29
CA ALA A 62 -6.75 -5.67 -10.56
C ALA A 62 -5.83 -5.52 -11.78
N VAL A 63 -4.97 -4.49 -11.83
CA VAL A 63 -4.03 -4.27 -12.95
C VAL A 63 -2.95 -5.35 -13.02
N ASN A 64 -2.57 -5.94 -11.88
CA ASN A 64 -1.50 -6.94 -11.80
C ASN A 64 -1.94 -8.38 -12.16
N HIS A 65 -3.24 -8.63 -12.30
CA HIS A 65 -3.79 -9.90 -12.79
C HIS A 65 -3.79 -10.01 -14.34
N GLN A 66 -3.33 -8.98 -15.04
CA GLN A 66 -3.14 -9.01 -16.49
C GLN A 66 -1.90 -9.86 -16.79
N ASN A 67 -2.15 -11.12 -17.11
CA ASN A 67 -1.22 -12.19 -17.45
C ASN A 67 -0.20 -11.78 -18.53
N PHE A 68 0.94 -11.23 -18.11
CA PHE A 68 2.21 -11.45 -18.80
C PHE A 68 2.72 -12.83 -18.38
N ASN A 69 3.40 -13.54 -19.27
CA ASN A 69 3.89 -14.93 -19.14
C ASN A 69 4.88 -15.11 -17.95
N ARG A 70 4.43 -14.83 -16.72
CA ARG A 70 5.20 -14.72 -15.49
C ARG A 70 5.33 -16.08 -14.85
N VAL A 71 6.55 -16.38 -14.43
CA VAL A 71 6.90 -17.65 -13.82
C VAL A 71 6.52 -17.61 -12.34
N ASP A 72 6.04 -18.74 -11.83
CA ASP A 72 5.79 -18.88 -10.41
C ASP A 72 7.11 -19.22 -9.70
N LEU A 73 7.44 -18.46 -8.65
CA LEU A 73 8.66 -18.67 -7.87
C LEU A 73 8.46 -19.80 -6.83
N THR A 74 7.82 -20.91 -7.20
CA THR A 74 7.37 -21.96 -6.26
C THR A 74 8.39 -23.10 -6.06
N VAL A 75 9.61 -22.98 -6.58
CA VAL A 75 10.58 -24.09 -6.59
C VAL A 75 11.39 -24.09 -5.30
N ASP A 76 10.90 -24.77 -4.26
CA ASP A 76 11.61 -24.90 -2.98
C ASP A 76 13.05 -25.43 -3.15
N VAL A 77 14.02 -24.73 -2.53
CA VAL A 77 15.43 -25.13 -2.52
C VAL A 77 15.77 -25.67 -1.15
N LYS A 78 16.04 -26.98 -1.07
CA LYS A 78 16.30 -27.68 0.20
C LYS A 78 17.73 -28.19 0.29
N ASN A 79 18.20 -28.34 1.53
CA ASN A 79 19.49 -28.92 1.87
C ASN A 79 20.68 -28.19 1.23
N LEU A 80 20.68 -26.86 1.28
CA LEU A 80 21.84 -26.07 0.88
C LEU A 80 22.87 -26.07 2.02
N GLU A 81 24.05 -26.63 1.76
CA GLU A 81 25.19 -26.50 2.67
C GLU A 81 25.85 -25.16 2.43
N LEU A 82 25.77 -24.26 3.42
CA LEU A 82 26.27 -22.90 3.33
C LEU A 82 27.35 -22.65 4.36
N TYR A 83 28.37 -21.91 3.96
CA TYR A 83 29.39 -21.47 4.90
C TYR A 83 28.84 -20.44 5.90
N ASP A 84 27.97 -19.54 5.45
CA ASP A 84 27.33 -18.55 6.31
C ASP A 84 25.87 -18.28 5.91
N ASN A 85 25.09 -17.74 6.86
CA ASN A 85 23.70 -17.37 6.63
C ASN A 85 23.51 -15.91 6.17
N LYS A 86 24.51 -15.32 5.51
CA LYS A 86 24.35 -13.98 4.93
C LYS A 86 23.47 -14.04 3.69
N SER A 87 22.72 -12.96 3.47
CA SER A 87 21.84 -12.85 2.31
C SER A 87 22.56 -13.05 0.98
N THR A 88 23.78 -12.53 0.84
CA THR A 88 24.61 -12.67 -0.37
C THR A 88 24.96 -14.12 -0.66
N THR A 89 25.35 -14.88 0.37
CA THR A 89 25.76 -16.28 0.26
C THR A 89 24.57 -17.17 -0.05
N ILE A 90 23.42 -16.92 0.60
CA ILE A 90 22.18 -17.64 0.32
C ILE A 90 21.73 -17.39 -1.13
N LEU A 91 21.73 -16.13 -1.58
CA LEU A 91 21.35 -15.80 -2.97
C LEU A 91 22.27 -16.42 -4.02
N GLN A 92 23.58 -16.42 -3.75
CA GLN A 92 24.55 -17.04 -4.65
C GLN A 92 24.30 -18.55 -4.76
N ALA A 93 24.15 -19.25 -3.63
CA ALA A 93 23.92 -20.69 -3.64
C ALA A 93 22.58 -21.07 -4.29
N VAL A 94 21.53 -20.24 -4.12
CA VAL A 94 20.24 -20.43 -4.81
C VAL A 94 20.42 -20.30 -6.32
N LYS A 95 21.23 -19.36 -6.80
CA LYS A 95 21.53 -19.20 -8.23
C LYS A 95 22.37 -20.35 -8.80
N GLU A 96 23.31 -20.86 -8.03
CA GLU A 96 24.10 -22.03 -8.41
C GLU A 96 23.23 -23.28 -8.55
N LYS A 97 22.26 -23.46 -7.65
CA LYS A 97 21.35 -24.61 -7.67
C LYS A 97 20.26 -24.47 -8.73
N ASN A 98 19.72 -23.27 -8.90
CA ASN A 98 18.67 -22.94 -9.86
C ASN A 98 19.15 -21.79 -10.76
N PRO A 99 19.84 -22.09 -11.89
CA PRO A 99 20.39 -21.07 -12.78
C PRO A 99 19.31 -20.20 -13.44
N ASP A 100 18.07 -20.65 -13.48
CA ASP A 100 16.94 -19.91 -14.03
C ASP A 100 16.41 -18.82 -13.08
N VAL A 101 16.85 -18.81 -11.82
CA VAL A 101 16.44 -17.78 -10.84
C VAL A 101 17.07 -16.44 -11.18
N VAL A 102 16.26 -15.39 -11.28
CA VAL A 102 16.69 -14.02 -11.55
C VAL A 102 16.88 -13.29 -10.22
N ILE A 103 18.11 -13.27 -9.71
CA ILE A 103 18.46 -12.66 -8.40
C ILE A 103 18.01 -11.19 -8.31
N ASN A 104 18.06 -10.47 -9.43
CA ASN A 104 17.73 -9.04 -9.46
C ASN A 104 16.26 -8.77 -9.16
N ASP A 105 15.38 -9.74 -9.35
CA ASP A 105 13.92 -9.60 -9.20
C ASP A 105 13.37 -10.21 -7.91
N ILE A 106 14.27 -10.68 -7.05
CA ILE A 106 13.92 -11.34 -5.79
C ILE A 106 14.57 -10.64 -4.60
N LEU A 107 14.02 -10.89 -3.43
CA LEU A 107 14.49 -10.33 -2.17
C LEU A 107 14.37 -11.37 -1.06
N LEU A 108 15.37 -11.43 -0.18
CA LEU A 108 15.32 -12.29 1.00
C LEU A 108 14.65 -11.59 2.17
N LYS A 109 13.72 -12.29 2.80
CA LYS A 109 13.10 -11.96 4.08
C LYS A 109 13.23 -13.15 5.04
N ASN A 110 13.01 -12.89 6.32
CA ASN A 110 12.89 -13.91 7.36
C ASN A 110 14.06 -14.91 7.41
N ILE A 111 15.30 -14.40 7.27
CA ILE A 111 16.52 -15.21 7.39
C ILE A 111 16.67 -15.66 8.84
N SER A 112 16.66 -16.97 9.05
CA SER A 112 16.91 -17.61 10.34
C SER A 112 18.26 -18.36 10.32
N GLN A 113 18.48 -19.26 11.28
CA GLN A 113 19.67 -20.12 11.29
C GLN A 113 19.64 -21.19 10.20
N THR A 114 18.45 -21.67 9.82
CA THR A 114 18.30 -22.84 8.94
C THR A 114 17.35 -22.63 7.78
N GLN A 115 16.69 -21.47 7.69
CA GLN A 115 15.76 -21.15 6.63
C GLN A 115 15.79 -19.68 6.25
N ALA A 116 15.48 -19.37 5.00
CA ALA A 116 15.16 -18.04 4.53
C ALA A 116 13.99 -18.11 3.56
N VAL A 117 13.21 -17.03 3.48
CA VAL A 117 12.10 -16.92 2.54
C VAL A 117 12.45 -15.88 1.49
N ILE A 118 12.39 -16.29 0.24
CA ILE A 118 12.60 -15.45 -0.92
C ILE A 118 11.23 -15.00 -1.42
N PHE A 119 11.10 -13.70 -1.67
CA PHE A 119 9.92 -13.07 -2.24
C PHE A 119 10.30 -12.42 -3.57
N GLU A 120 9.33 -12.26 -4.47
CA GLU A 120 9.52 -11.36 -5.59
C GLU A 120 9.58 -9.90 -5.14
N LYS A 121 10.30 -9.07 -5.90
CA LYS A 121 10.21 -7.63 -5.77
C LYS A 121 8.93 -7.13 -6.42
N ALA A 122 8.36 -6.06 -5.85
CA ALA A 122 7.13 -5.46 -6.35
C ALA A 122 7.24 -4.93 -7.79
N ASP A 123 8.45 -4.61 -8.25
CA ASP A 123 8.77 -4.17 -9.62
C ASP A 123 9.24 -5.31 -10.54
N SER A 124 9.23 -6.57 -10.06
CA SER A 124 9.57 -7.73 -10.88
C SER A 124 8.58 -7.90 -12.03
N THR A 125 9.13 -8.05 -13.24
CA THR A 125 8.34 -8.40 -14.43
C THR A 125 8.35 -9.89 -14.72
N HIS A 126 9.24 -10.64 -14.07
CA HIS A 126 9.51 -12.06 -14.32
C HIS A 126 8.65 -12.99 -13.48
N TYR A 127 8.36 -12.62 -12.23
CA TYR A 127 7.67 -13.47 -11.27
C TYR A 127 6.25 -13.01 -10.99
N LYS A 128 5.38 -13.96 -10.65
CA LYS A 128 4.02 -13.65 -10.20
C LYS A 128 4.07 -12.86 -8.89
N TYR A 129 3.07 -12.01 -8.69
CA TYR A 129 2.89 -11.29 -7.44
C TYR A 129 2.56 -12.27 -6.31
N ASP A 130 3.14 -12.05 -5.13
CA ASP A 130 3.05 -12.89 -3.93
C ASP A 130 3.63 -14.30 -4.09
N SER A 131 4.56 -14.47 -5.05
CA SER A 131 5.25 -15.75 -5.23
C SER A 131 6.37 -15.89 -4.20
N THR A 132 6.37 -17.01 -3.50
CA THR A 132 7.33 -17.24 -2.41
C THR A 132 8.09 -18.52 -2.61
N LEU A 133 9.37 -18.45 -2.28
CA LEU A 133 10.31 -19.56 -2.33
C LEU A 133 10.91 -19.76 -0.94
N THR A 134 10.71 -20.94 -0.35
CA THR A 134 11.38 -21.31 0.90
C THR A 134 12.72 -21.96 0.60
N VAL A 135 13.76 -21.45 1.26
CA VAL A 135 15.12 -22.01 1.16
C VAL A 135 15.51 -22.58 2.51
N GLU A 136 15.74 -23.89 2.56
CA GLU A 136 16.26 -24.60 3.73
C GLU A 136 17.76 -24.84 3.56
N PHE A 137 18.54 -24.42 4.55
CA PHE A 137 20.00 -24.52 4.51
C PHE A 137 20.59 -24.87 5.87
N LEU A 138 21.80 -25.41 5.85
CA LEU A 138 22.64 -25.64 7.02
C LEU A 138 23.83 -24.69 6.94
N ALA A 139 23.87 -23.71 7.83
CA ALA A 139 24.94 -22.71 7.86
C ALA A 139 25.96 -23.01 8.97
N ASP A 140 27.22 -23.18 8.60
CA ASP A 140 28.31 -23.38 9.58
C ASP A 140 28.54 -22.13 10.45
N LYS A 141 28.39 -20.95 9.84
CA LYS A 141 28.53 -19.66 10.52
C LYS A 141 27.22 -18.90 10.56
N ILE A 142 26.78 -18.60 11.78
CA ILE A 142 25.53 -17.91 12.06
C ILE A 142 25.84 -16.43 12.36
N THR A 143 25.15 -15.51 11.69
CA THR A 143 25.29 -14.07 11.97
C THR A 143 24.68 -13.68 13.32
N LEU A 144 25.31 -12.71 14.00
CA LEU A 144 24.85 -12.15 15.29
C LEU A 144 23.36 -11.78 15.26
N LYS A 145 22.90 -11.14 14.18
CA LYS A 145 21.49 -10.77 13.99
C LYS A 145 20.54 -11.96 14.15
N THR A 146 20.83 -13.06 13.46
CA THR A 146 19.99 -14.27 13.49
C THR A 146 20.13 -15.04 14.81
N HIS A 147 21.30 -14.97 15.46
CA HIS A 147 21.50 -15.55 16.78
C HIS A 147 20.65 -14.84 17.85
N LEU A 148 20.66 -13.50 17.87
CA LEU A 148 19.88 -12.69 18.81
C LEU A 148 18.37 -12.86 18.58
N GLN A 149 17.91 -12.94 17.33
CA GLN A 149 16.50 -13.21 17.02
C GLN A 149 16.01 -14.52 17.63
N LYS A 150 16.79 -15.59 17.56
CA LYS A 150 16.44 -16.87 18.19
C LYS A 150 16.31 -16.74 19.71
N GLN A 151 17.27 -16.07 20.36
CA GLN A 151 17.29 -15.91 21.80
C GLN A 151 16.08 -15.13 22.33
N ILE A 152 15.69 -14.05 21.63
CA ILE A 152 14.51 -13.24 21.98
C ILE A 152 13.22 -14.06 21.85
N ILE A 153 13.10 -14.85 20.77
CA ILE A 153 11.94 -15.72 20.58
C ILE A 153 11.89 -16.75 21.71
N SER A 154 13.00 -17.42 22.03
CA SER A 154 13.07 -18.40 23.13
C SER A 154 12.77 -17.80 24.51
N SER A 155 13.11 -16.54 24.77
CA SER A 155 12.81 -15.88 26.05
C SER A 155 11.38 -15.36 26.17
N THR A 156 10.65 -15.23 25.07
CA THR A 156 9.26 -14.73 25.06
C THR A 156 8.23 -15.85 25.21
N ILE A 157 8.63 -17.10 24.97
CA ILE A 157 7.75 -18.28 25.03
C ILE A 157 7.85 -19.00 26.39
N ASN A 158 8.78 -18.58 27.27
CA ASN A 158 8.98 -19.12 28.62
C ASN A 158 8.45 -18.17 29.69
#